data_AF-A0A1M7ME36-F1
#
_entry.id   AF-A0A1M7ME36-F1
#
_cell.length_a   1.000
_cell.length_b   1.000
_cell.length_c   1.000
_cell.angle_alpha   90.00
_cell.angle_beta   90.00
_cell.angle_gamma   90.00
#
_symmetry.space_group_name_H-M   'P 1'
#
loop_
_entity.id
_entity.type
_entity.pdbx_description
1 polymer ?
#
loop_
_entity_poly.entity_id
_entity_poly.type
_entity_poly.pdbx_seq_one_letter_code
_entity_poly.pdbx_strand_id
1 'polypeptide(L)'
;MKKTLLLLSVLLSFQSFSQIHIDANTPIYNGNGDNYDGPPPPPPLIPYVKLNTIINNEFTRQLTLVFAYEATDGVDKDFDVKNMDGDYPQDISFWIEDEDYVIQGLNFNLSKKIPLSVKAAVSTNFKFYISENDGFDDGQPIYIYDALDMSYHDIRNTPYQVVVEPGKDTERFKISFTNNVTLGTNNAVRSILFISQDNKNQVLNVANPNNEIMKSFWLYDILGRSVISKDNLGTEQNFSFSTSGLTAGVYIAIFITADDAKITQKIIVSNSGN
;
A
#
# COMPACT_ATOMS: atom_id res chain seq x y z
N MET A 1 -50.24 4.87 -25.38
CA MET A 1 -49.12 5.66 -24.82
C MET A 1 -47.88 4.77 -24.80
N LYS A 2 -46.88 5.07 -25.64
CA LYS A 2 -45.62 4.32 -25.75
C LYS A 2 -44.73 4.64 -24.54
N LYS A 3 -44.26 3.62 -23.81
CA LYS A 3 -43.18 3.77 -22.81
C LYS A 3 -41.88 3.28 -23.44
N THR A 4 -40.98 4.23 -23.69
CA THR A 4 -39.62 3.99 -24.17
C THR A 4 -38.76 3.52 -23.00
N LEU A 5 -38.10 2.37 -23.15
CA LEU A 5 -37.13 1.82 -22.20
C LEU A 5 -35.73 2.26 -22.67
N LEU A 6 -35.04 3.10 -21.88
CA LEU A 6 -33.62 3.40 -22.10
C LEU A 6 -32.79 2.25 -21.52
N LEU A 7 -32.06 1.51 -22.37
CA LEU A 7 -30.92 0.71 -21.93
C LEU A 7 -29.69 1.63 -21.82
N LEU A 8 -29.08 1.67 -20.65
CA LEU A 8 -27.79 2.32 -20.43
C LEU A 8 -26.68 1.28 -20.60
N SER A 9 -26.02 1.28 -21.75
CA SER A 9 -24.85 0.45 -22.03
C SER A 9 -23.60 1.11 -21.46
N VAL A 10 -22.99 0.50 -20.44
CA VAL A 10 -21.65 0.87 -19.95
C VAL A 10 -20.63 0.15 -20.83
N LEU A 11 -19.93 0.89 -21.69
CA LEU A 11 -18.72 0.39 -22.36
C LEU A 11 -17.54 0.52 -21.37
N LEU A 12 -16.97 -0.60 -20.93
CA LEU A 12 -15.60 -0.61 -20.41
C LEU A 12 -14.65 -0.75 -21.59
N SER A 13 -13.86 0.30 -21.86
CA SER A 13 -12.73 0.23 -22.77
C SER A 13 -11.56 -0.48 -22.09
N PHE A 14 -11.22 -1.68 -22.53
CA PHE A 14 -9.93 -2.29 -22.20
C PHE A 14 -8.85 -1.63 -23.08
N GLN A 15 -7.95 -0.88 -22.46
CA GLN A 15 -6.70 -0.47 -23.10
C GLN A 15 -5.85 -1.74 -23.31
N SER A 16 -5.50 -2.02 -24.56
CA SER A 16 -4.65 -3.15 -24.94
C SER A 16 -3.23 -2.94 -24.43
N PHE A 17 -2.73 -3.83 -23.57
CA PHE A 17 -1.30 -3.90 -23.28
C PHE A 17 -0.57 -4.52 -24.48
N SER A 18 0.47 -3.83 -24.95
CA SER A 18 1.39 -4.24 -26.01
C SER A 18 2.00 -5.61 -25.71
N GLN A 19 1.89 -6.54 -26.66
CA GLN A 19 2.56 -7.84 -26.63
C GLN A 19 4.08 -7.64 -26.66
N ILE A 20 4.78 -8.17 -25.67
CA ILE A 20 6.24 -8.31 -25.71
C ILE A 20 6.55 -9.49 -26.64
N HIS A 21 7.21 -9.21 -27.77
CA HIS A 21 7.72 -10.24 -28.67
C HIS A 21 8.91 -10.92 -27.98
N ILE A 22 8.80 -12.21 -27.68
CA ILE A 22 9.94 -13.01 -27.19
C ILE A 22 10.62 -13.62 -28.42
N ASP A 23 11.87 -13.22 -28.67
CA ASP A 23 12.71 -13.80 -29.72
C ASP A 23 13.19 -15.21 -29.31
N ALA A 24 13.25 -16.11 -30.29
CA ALA A 24 13.46 -17.55 -30.15
C ALA A 24 14.87 -18.00 -29.70
N ASN A 25 15.62 -17.15 -29.00
CA ASN A 25 17.00 -17.42 -28.59
C ASN A 25 17.22 -17.54 -27.07
N THR A 26 16.18 -17.85 -26.29
CA THR A 26 16.38 -18.19 -24.87
C THR A 26 17.19 -19.49 -24.74
N PRO A 27 18.40 -19.47 -24.13
CA PRO A 27 19.21 -20.67 -23.99
C PRO A 27 18.56 -21.66 -23.01
N ILE A 28 18.56 -22.94 -23.37
CA ILE A 28 18.17 -24.05 -22.49
C ILE A 28 19.34 -24.36 -21.55
N TYR A 29 19.15 -24.23 -20.24
CA TYR A 29 20.18 -24.53 -19.24
C TYR A 29 20.18 -26.03 -18.90
N ASN A 30 21.20 -26.76 -19.36
CA ASN A 30 21.53 -28.10 -18.89
C ASN A 30 22.40 -27.95 -17.62
N GLY A 31 21.90 -28.47 -16.49
CA GLY A 31 22.45 -28.24 -15.16
C GLY A 31 23.79 -28.91 -14.88
N ASN A 32 24.88 -28.29 -15.33
CA ASN A 32 26.23 -28.56 -14.84
C ASN A 32 26.88 -27.25 -14.36
N GLY A 33 26.74 -26.95 -13.07
CA GLY A 33 27.78 -26.34 -12.21
C GLY A 33 28.55 -25.09 -12.66
N ASP A 34 27.95 -24.14 -13.38
CA ASP A 34 28.60 -22.85 -13.66
C ASP A 34 28.09 -21.79 -12.68
N ASN A 35 29.03 -21.13 -11.98
CA ASN A 35 28.78 -19.99 -11.10
C ASN A 35 27.91 -18.94 -11.81
N TYR A 36 26.67 -18.75 -11.34
CA TYR A 36 25.83 -17.66 -11.80
C TYR A 36 26.45 -16.33 -11.34
N ASP A 37 27.15 -15.65 -12.25
CA ASP A 37 27.59 -14.25 -12.13
C ASP A 37 26.45 -13.27 -12.51
N GLY A 38 25.21 -13.69 -12.27
CA GLY A 38 24.01 -12.89 -12.55
C GLY A 38 23.75 -11.89 -11.43
N PRO A 39 23.09 -10.75 -11.72
CA PRO A 39 22.68 -9.84 -10.67
C PRO A 39 21.76 -10.56 -9.67
N PRO A 40 21.89 -10.29 -8.36
CA PRO A 40 21.10 -10.95 -7.33
C PRO A 40 19.60 -10.77 -7.57
N PRO A 41 18.76 -11.73 -7.12
CA PRO A 41 17.32 -11.63 -7.25
C PRO A 41 16.80 -10.35 -6.56
N PRO A 42 15.75 -9.70 -7.12
CA PRO A 42 15.21 -8.49 -6.54
C PRO A 42 14.64 -8.76 -5.14
N PRO A 43 14.84 -7.85 -4.17
CA PRO A 43 14.34 -8.00 -2.81
C PRO A 43 12.80 -8.07 -2.76
N PRO A 44 12.21 -8.63 -1.69
CA PRO A 44 10.75 -8.63 -1.48
C PRO A 44 10.20 -7.21 -1.57
N LEU A 45 9.04 -7.05 -2.20
CA LEU A 45 8.37 -5.76 -2.29
C LEU A 45 7.92 -5.33 -0.89
N ILE A 46 8.50 -4.24 -0.37
CA ILE A 46 8.05 -3.62 0.88
C ILE A 46 6.90 -2.67 0.54
N PRO A 47 5.68 -2.88 1.08
CA PRO A 47 4.55 -2.01 0.80
C PRO A 47 4.84 -0.57 1.18
N TYR A 48 4.37 0.39 0.38
CA TYR A 48 4.51 1.80 0.67
C TYR A 48 3.36 2.64 0.13
N VAL A 49 3.24 3.84 0.70
CA VAL A 49 2.33 4.90 0.27
C VAL A 49 3.14 6.19 0.13
N LYS A 50 2.99 6.90 -0.99
CA LYS A 50 3.55 8.24 -1.20
C LYS A 50 2.47 9.30 -1.04
N LEU A 51 2.67 10.18 -0.07
CA LEU A 51 1.88 11.37 0.15
C LEU A 51 2.56 12.55 -0.54
N ASN A 52 1.88 13.16 -1.51
CA ASN A 52 2.30 14.43 -2.06
C ASN A 52 1.53 15.57 -1.40
N THR A 53 2.24 16.65 -1.11
CA THR A 53 1.66 17.91 -0.65
C THR A 53 2.13 19.05 -1.53
N ILE A 54 1.19 19.65 -2.26
CA ILE A 54 1.44 20.87 -3.05
C ILE A 54 1.35 22.06 -2.10
N ILE A 55 2.38 22.90 -2.11
CA ILE A 55 2.49 24.09 -1.26
C ILE A 55 2.41 25.33 -2.14
N ASN A 56 1.42 26.18 -1.86
CA ASN A 56 1.06 27.39 -2.64
C ASN A 56 0.87 27.18 -4.15
N ASN A 57 0.69 25.94 -4.59
CA ASN A 57 0.66 25.58 -6.01
C ASN A 57 1.98 25.93 -6.76
N GLU A 58 3.08 26.01 -6.02
CA GLU A 58 4.42 26.39 -6.51
C GLU A 58 5.38 25.20 -6.51
N PHE A 59 5.39 24.41 -5.45
CA PHE A 59 6.21 23.21 -5.34
C PHE A 59 5.47 22.07 -4.65
N THR A 60 6.02 20.86 -4.75
CA THR A 60 5.45 19.65 -4.13
C THR A 60 6.49 18.99 -3.23
N ARG A 61 6.12 18.74 -1.98
CA ARG A 61 6.85 17.86 -1.08
C ARG A 61 6.26 16.45 -1.18
N GLN A 62 7.11 15.47 -1.37
CA GLN A 62 6.74 14.06 -1.32
C GLN A 62 7.25 13.44 -0.01
N LEU A 63 6.36 12.74 0.69
CA LEU A 63 6.66 11.92 1.86
C LEU A 63 6.36 10.46 1.53
N THR A 64 7.22 9.53 1.95
CA THR A 64 7.02 8.09 1.73
C THR A 64 6.83 7.36 3.05
N LEU A 65 5.70 6.69 3.19
CA LEU A 65 5.41 5.80 4.32
C LEU A 65 5.69 4.36 3.89
N VAL A 66 6.60 3.69 4.57
CA VAL A 66 7.02 2.31 4.29
C VAL A 66 6.46 1.40 5.37
N PHE A 67 5.80 0.31 4.97
CA PHE A 67 5.19 -0.63 5.90
C PHE A 67 6.05 -1.90 6.02
N ALA A 68 6.82 -1.99 7.11
CA ALA A 68 7.67 -3.12 7.43
C ALA A 68 7.28 -3.68 8.81
N TYR A 69 7.21 -5.00 8.97
CA TYR A 69 6.69 -5.61 10.19
C TYR A 69 7.63 -5.41 11.39
N GLU A 70 8.92 -5.25 11.10
CA GLU A 70 10.03 -5.05 12.02
C GLU A 70 10.23 -3.58 12.40
N ALA A 71 9.61 -2.64 11.68
CA ALA A 71 9.72 -1.21 11.96
C ALA A 71 8.87 -0.81 13.17
N THR A 72 9.37 0.18 13.90
CA THR A 72 8.81 0.72 15.13
C THR A 72 8.01 2.00 14.87
N ASP A 73 7.51 2.63 15.95
CA ASP A 73 6.93 3.97 15.88
C ASP A 73 7.98 5.08 16.09
N GLY A 74 9.19 4.71 16.50
CA GLY A 74 10.31 5.62 16.71
C GLY A 74 11.23 5.68 15.50
N VAL A 75 12.46 6.17 15.69
CA VAL A 75 13.43 6.30 14.61
C VAL A 75 14.13 4.97 14.31
N ASP A 76 13.91 4.45 13.10
CA ASP A 76 14.52 3.24 12.56
C ASP A 76 15.54 3.57 11.46
N LYS A 77 16.82 3.33 11.76
CA LYS A 77 17.95 3.70 10.87
C LYS A 77 17.93 3.02 9.51
N ASP A 78 17.27 1.87 9.41
CA ASP A 78 17.20 1.07 8.20
C ASP A 78 16.05 1.51 7.27
N PHE A 79 15.14 2.37 7.75
CA PHE A 79 13.97 2.83 7.00
C PHE A 79 13.86 4.36 6.91
N ASP A 80 14.13 5.06 8.00
CA ASP A 80 13.80 6.47 8.15
C ASP A 80 14.85 7.39 7.54
N VAL A 81 14.38 8.40 6.82
CA VAL A 81 15.23 9.40 6.18
C VAL A 81 14.85 10.79 6.67
N LYS A 82 15.79 11.44 7.36
CA LYS A 82 15.63 12.81 7.84
C LYS A 82 15.38 13.78 6.67
N ASN A 83 14.53 14.77 6.90
CA ASN A 83 14.38 15.90 6.00
C ASN A 83 15.62 16.80 6.13
N MET A 84 16.44 16.87 5.08
CA MET A 84 17.61 17.76 5.06
C MET A 84 17.28 19.19 4.60
N ASP A 85 16.04 19.43 4.17
CA ASP A 85 15.61 20.72 3.65
C ASP A 85 14.94 21.61 4.72
N GLY A 86 15.39 21.49 5.97
CA GLY A 86 14.80 22.16 7.14
C GLY A 86 14.75 23.69 7.05
N ASP A 87 15.45 24.30 6.10
CA ASP A 87 15.50 25.75 5.89
C ASP A 87 14.36 26.31 5.01
N TYR A 88 13.57 25.47 4.33
CA TYR A 88 12.47 25.97 3.51
C TYR A 88 11.43 26.70 4.36
N PRO A 89 10.97 27.91 3.97
CA PRO A 89 10.05 28.70 4.80
C PRO A 89 8.67 28.06 4.98
N GLN A 90 8.24 27.25 4.02
CA GLN A 90 7.06 26.40 4.11
C GLN A 90 7.48 24.97 3.82
N ASP A 91 7.08 24.02 4.65
CA ASP A 91 7.37 22.61 4.39
C ASP A 91 6.42 21.69 5.13
N ILE A 92 6.47 20.40 4.78
CA ILE A 92 5.83 19.31 5.52
C ILE A 92 6.78 18.13 5.68
N SER A 93 6.67 17.43 6.80
CA SER A 93 7.48 16.25 7.13
C SER A 93 6.69 15.29 8.02
N PHE A 94 7.12 14.04 8.11
CA PHE A 94 6.77 13.21 9.25
C PHE A 94 7.44 13.78 10.50
N TRP A 95 6.70 13.80 11.61
CA TRP A 95 7.22 14.26 12.89
C TRP A 95 7.49 13.05 13.80
N ILE A 96 8.77 12.78 14.03
CA ILE A 96 9.24 11.61 14.77
C ILE A 96 10.26 12.09 15.80
N GLU A 97 10.01 11.86 17.08
CA GLU A 97 10.94 12.17 18.18
C GLU A 97 11.58 13.58 18.09
N ASP A 98 10.74 14.59 17.91
CA ASP A 98 11.10 16.01 17.80
C ASP A 98 11.93 16.41 16.55
N GLU A 99 11.94 15.56 15.52
CA GLU A 99 12.70 15.76 14.29
C GLU A 99 11.84 15.55 13.03
N ASP A 100 12.26 16.15 11.91
CA ASP A 100 11.53 16.14 10.64
C ASP A 100 12.08 15.06 9.69
N TYR A 101 11.20 14.24 9.12
CA TYR A 101 11.53 13.12 8.21
C TYR A 101 10.75 13.16 6.89
N VAL A 102 11.37 12.67 5.81
CA VAL A 102 10.73 12.51 4.48
C VAL A 102 10.36 11.06 4.16
N ILE A 103 10.98 10.10 4.84
CA ILE A 103 10.60 8.69 4.80
C ILE A 103 10.42 8.23 6.24
N GLN A 104 9.31 7.53 6.50
CA GLN A 104 9.06 6.85 7.76
C GLN A 104 8.74 5.38 7.50
N GLY A 105 9.48 4.48 8.13
CA GLY A 105 9.14 3.07 8.26
C GLY A 105 8.26 2.84 9.49
N LEU A 106 7.24 1.99 9.37
CA LEU A 106 6.44 1.56 10.52
C LEU A 106 5.76 0.22 10.27
N ASN A 107 5.46 -0.51 11.35
CA ASN A 107 4.52 -1.61 11.26
C ASN A 107 3.10 -1.07 11.06
N PHE A 108 2.33 -1.67 10.17
CA PHE A 108 0.98 -1.16 9.92
C PHE A 108 0.04 -1.45 11.11
N ASN A 109 -0.77 -0.46 11.47
CA ASN A 109 -1.92 -0.64 12.36
C ASN A 109 -3.00 0.41 12.07
N LEU A 110 -4.26 -0.02 11.99
CA LEU A 110 -5.42 0.81 11.64
C LEU A 110 -5.68 1.99 12.58
N SER A 111 -5.32 1.82 13.86
CA SER A 111 -5.51 2.83 14.90
C SER A 111 -4.40 3.87 14.94
N LYS A 112 -3.33 3.70 14.14
CA LYS A 112 -2.24 4.67 14.10
C LYS A 112 -2.71 6.03 13.63
N LYS A 113 -2.17 7.05 14.30
CA LYS A 113 -2.22 8.44 13.88
C LYS A 113 -0.78 8.90 13.72
N ILE A 114 -0.32 8.98 12.49
CA ILE A 114 1.08 9.28 12.17
C ILE A 114 1.24 10.81 12.11
N PRO A 115 2.01 11.42 13.03
CA PRO A 115 2.11 12.87 13.10
C PRO A 115 2.83 13.48 11.90
N LEU A 116 2.32 14.62 11.43
CA LEU A 116 2.97 15.46 10.43
C LEU A 116 3.39 16.77 11.07
N SER A 117 4.60 17.20 10.75
CA SER A 117 5.12 18.54 11.02
C SER A 117 4.83 19.40 9.81
N VAL A 118 4.00 20.44 9.99
CA VAL A 118 3.63 21.39 8.94
C VAL A 118 4.15 22.77 9.33
N LYS A 119 5.05 23.31 8.51
CA LYS A 119 5.70 24.60 8.75
C LYS A 119 5.26 25.61 7.71
N ALA A 120 4.93 26.83 8.14
CA ALA A 120 4.55 27.92 7.27
C ALA A 120 5.09 29.26 7.81
N ALA A 121 5.93 29.96 7.05
CA ALA A 121 6.42 31.30 7.45
C ALA A 121 5.38 32.43 7.24
N VAL A 122 4.42 32.19 6.35
CA VAL A 122 3.27 33.08 6.04
C VAL A 122 2.02 32.22 5.89
N SER A 123 0.83 32.81 5.84
CA SER A 123 -0.40 32.06 5.53
C SER A 123 -0.21 31.31 4.20
N THR A 124 -0.30 29.97 4.25
CA THR A 124 0.17 29.08 3.18
C THR A 124 -0.89 28.05 2.86
N ASN A 125 -1.12 27.80 1.57
CA ASN A 125 -2.02 26.76 1.12
C ASN A 125 -1.30 25.41 1.01
N PHE A 126 -1.81 24.39 1.68
CA PHE A 126 -1.35 23.00 1.57
C PHE A 126 -2.43 22.16 0.92
N LYS A 127 -2.04 21.35 -0.08
CA LYS A 127 -2.93 20.41 -0.77
C LYS A 127 -2.35 19.00 -0.76
N PHE A 128 -2.95 18.13 0.03
CA PHE A 128 -2.54 16.75 0.31
C PHE A 128 -3.25 15.76 -0.61
N TYR A 129 -2.52 14.78 -1.13
CA TYR A 129 -3.10 13.65 -1.86
C TYR A 129 -2.14 12.46 -1.92
N ILE A 130 -2.69 11.25 -2.02
CA ILE A 130 -1.88 10.06 -2.29
C ILE A 130 -1.50 10.04 -3.77
N SER A 131 -0.21 10.13 -4.06
CA SER A 131 0.29 10.15 -5.44
C SER A 131 0.56 8.75 -5.98
N GLU A 132 0.91 7.81 -5.10
CA GLU A 132 1.33 6.46 -5.45
C GLU A 132 1.19 5.55 -4.24
N ASN A 133 0.89 4.27 -4.48
CA ASN A 133 1.03 3.21 -3.49
C ASN A 133 1.38 1.91 -4.22
N ASP A 134 2.14 1.04 -3.56
CA ASP A 134 2.46 -0.29 -4.08
C ASP A 134 2.54 -1.28 -2.91
N GLY A 135 2.09 -2.51 -3.13
CA GLY A 135 1.96 -3.54 -2.08
C GLY A 135 0.98 -3.19 -0.94
N PHE A 136 0.25 -2.09 -1.02
CA PHE A 136 -0.73 -1.65 -0.02
C PHE A 136 -2.16 -1.90 -0.53
N ASP A 137 -3.11 -2.18 0.36
CA ASP A 137 -4.51 -2.45 -0.03
C ASP A 137 -5.14 -1.22 -0.69
N ASP A 138 -5.54 -1.32 -1.95
CA ASP A 138 -6.22 -0.25 -2.71
C ASP A 138 -7.56 0.15 -2.12
N GLY A 139 -8.21 -0.74 -1.36
CA GLY A 139 -9.50 -0.49 -0.70
C GLY A 139 -9.39 0.25 0.63
N GLN A 140 -8.20 0.30 1.23
CA GLN A 140 -8.01 0.88 2.56
C GLN A 140 -8.04 2.42 2.52
N PRO A 141 -8.98 3.11 3.18
CA PRO A 141 -8.98 4.56 3.21
C PRO A 141 -7.72 5.15 3.87
N ILE A 142 -7.24 6.28 3.37
CA ILE A 142 -6.13 7.03 3.97
C ILE A 142 -6.60 8.46 4.15
N TYR A 143 -6.59 8.91 5.40
CA TYR A 143 -7.10 10.21 5.80
C TYR A 143 -5.97 11.13 6.23
N ILE A 144 -6.15 12.43 5.96
CA ILE A 144 -5.59 13.47 6.82
C ILE A 144 -6.61 13.75 7.91
N TYR A 145 -6.23 13.52 9.16
CA TYR A 145 -6.92 14.03 10.33
C TYR A 145 -6.45 15.45 10.61
N ASP A 146 -7.37 16.42 10.64
CA ASP A 146 -7.12 17.79 11.04
C ASP A 146 -7.65 18.00 12.46
N ALA A 147 -6.75 18.15 13.44
CA ALA A 147 -7.12 18.29 14.84
C ALA A 147 -7.71 19.67 15.18
N LEU A 148 -7.62 20.66 14.27
CA LEU A 148 -8.18 22.00 14.51
C LEU A 148 -9.71 21.96 14.59
N ASP A 149 -10.35 21.18 13.71
CA ASP A 149 -11.80 21.00 13.63
C ASP A 149 -12.25 19.54 13.83
N MET A 150 -11.30 18.67 14.17
CA MET A 150 -11.50 17.24 14.43
C MET A 150 -12.04 16.47 13.22
N SER A 151 -11.77 16.95 12.00
CA SER A 151 -12.26 16.37 10.76
C SER A 151 -11.27 15.35 10.16
N TYR A 152 -11.80 14.49 9.28
CA TYR A 152 -11.04 13.49 8.54
C TYR A 152 -11.32 13.65 7.05
N HIS A 153 -10.26 13.74 6.25
CA HIS A 153 -10.36 13.92 4.81
C HIS A 153 -9.71 12.76 4.08
N ASP A 154 -10.49 11.96 3.33
CA ASP A 154 -9.95 10.88 2.50
C ASP A 154 -9.15 11.49 1.36
N ILE A 155 -7.85 11.23 1.35
CA ILE A 155 -6.89 11.79 0.39
C ILE A 155 -6.46 10.81 -0.70
N ARG A 156 -7.05 9.61 -0.77
CA ARG A 156 -6.82 8.69 -1.91
C ARG A 156 -7.58 9.14 -3.15
N ASN A 157 -8.85 9.49 -2.96
CA ASN A 157 -9.76 9.75 -4.07
C ASN A 157 -9.90 11.24 -4.38
N THR A 158 -9.68 12.11 -3.40
CA THR A 158 -9.88 13.55 -3.54
C THR A 158 -8.81 14.29 -2.75
N PRO A 159 -8.09 15.26 -3.33
CA PRO A 159 -7.13 16.03 -2.57
C PRO A 159 -7.79 16.83 -1.44
N TYR A 160 -7.18 16.84 -0.26
CA TYR A 160 -7.55 17.73 0.83
C TYR A 160 -6.77 19.04 0.70
N GLN A 161 -7.42 20.18 0.81
CA GLN A 161 -6.76 21.49 0.71
C GLN A 161 -7.14 22.36 1.90
N VAL A 162 -6.13 22.99 2.51
CA VAL A 162 -6.29 23.83 3.71
C VAL A 162 -5.33 25.01 3.67
N VAL A 163 -5.71 26.10 4.34
CA VAL A 163 -4.82 27.22 4.61
C VAL A 163 -4.28 27.07 6.04
N VAL A 164 -2.97 27.15 6.19
CA VAL A 164 -2.26 27.06 7.46
C VAL A 164 -1.69 28.43 7.78
N GLU A 165 -2.00 28.93 8.99
CA GLU A 165 -1.48 30.18 9.50
C GLU A 165 0.02 30.07 9.84
N PRO A 166 0.75 31.20 9.95
CA PRO A 166 2.18 31.19 10.22
C PRO A 166 2.54 30.44 11.50
N GLY A 167 3.52 29.53 11.42
CA GLY A 167 4.01 28.72 12.54
C GLY A 167 4.57 27.36 12.11
N LYS A 168 5.01 26.56 13.09
CA LYS A 168 5.28 25.13 12.92
C LYS A 168 4.29 24.37 13.79
N ASP A 169 3.46 23.55 13.17
CA ASP A 169 2.45 22.74 13.84
C ASP A 169 2.80 21.26 13.70
N THR A 170 3.01 20.58 14.83
CA THR A 170 3.36 19.16 14.90
C THR A 170 2.23 18.31 15.45
N GLU A 171 1.08 18.93 15.76
CA GLU A 171 -0.04 18.28 16.44
C GLU A 171 -1.33 18.28 15.63
N ARG A 172 -1.49 19.22 14.71
CA ARG A 172 -2.73 19.40 13.95
C ARG A 172 -2.96 18.29 12.94
N PHE A 173 -1.96 18.00 12.11
CA PHE A 173 -2.14 17.08 10.99
C PHE A 173 -1.58 15.70 11.32
N LYS A 174 -2.40 14.67 11.12
CA LYS A 174 -1.98 13.27 11.31
C LYS A 174 -2.51 12.42 10.15
N ILE A 175 -1.70 11.49 9.62
CA ILE A 175 -2.23 10.46 8.71
C ILE A 175 -2.97 9.43 9.55
N SER A 176 -4.16 9.01 9.10
CA SER A 176 -4.93 7.97 9.77
C SER A 176 -5.57 7.02 8.77
N PHE A 177 -5.79 5.78 9.19
CA PHE A 177 -6.42 4.73 8.37
C PHE A 177 -7.89 4.49 8.75
N THR A 178 -8.40 5.23 9.73
CA THR A 178 -9.81 5.18 10.16
C THR A 178 -10.33 6.59 10.38
N ASN A 179 -11.65 6.75 10.37
CA ASN A 179 -12.30 8.00 10.78
C ASN A 179 -13.18 7.73 12.01
N ASN A 180 -13.49 8.79 12.78
CA ASN A 180 -14.29 8.66 14.01
C ASN A 180 -15.78 8.28 13.76
N VAL A 181 -16.28 8.39 12.52
CA VAL A 181 -17.68 8.07 12.18
C VAL A 181 -17.90 6.55 12.12
N THR A 182 -16.85 5.77 11.83
CA THR A 182 -16.96 4.31 11.70
C THR A 182 -17.13 3.56 13.03
N LEU A 183 -17.03 4.23 14.18
CA LEU A 183 -17.36 3.64 15.48
C LEU A 183 -18.88 3.58 15.75
N GLY A 184 -19.72 4.22 14.92
CA GLY A 184 -21.16 4.37 15.14
C GLY A 184 -22.09 3.66 14.16
N THR A 185 -21.59 3.06 13.08
CA THR A 185 -22.41 2.32 12.11
C THR A 185 -21.63 1.12 11.59
N ASN A 186 -22.29 -0.04 11.49
CA ASN A 186 -21.80 -1.34 11.00
C ASN A 186 -21.29 -1.33 9.53
N ASN A 187 -20.43 -0.39 9.15
CA ASN A 187 -19.53 -0.57 8.03
C ASN A 187 -18.27 -1.18 8.62
N ALA A 188 -18.23 -2.51 8.66
CA ALA A 188 -17.04 -3.27 9.05
C ALA A 188 -15.83 -2.67 8.32
N VAL A 189 -14.91 -2.12 9.11
CA VAL A 189 -13.57 -1.75 8.67
C VAL A 189 -13.00 -2.99 7.97
N ARG A 190 -12.79 -2.91 6.65
CA ARG A 190 -12.32 -4.07 5.89
C ARG A 190 -10.94 -4.44 6.39
N SER A 191 -10.79 -5.69 6.80
CA SER A 191 -9.54 -6.22 7.31
C SER A 191 -8.46 -6.17 6.23
N ILE A 192 -7.39 -5.43 6.51
CA ILE A 192 -6.21 -5.38 5.65
C ILE A 192 -5.37 -6.62 5.95
N LEU A 193 -5.06 -7.36 4.89
CA LEU A 193 -4.03 -8.38 4.90
C LEU A 193 -2.73 -7.78 4.35
N PHE A 194 -1.61 -8.03 5.01
CA PHE A 194 -0.28 -7.73 4.45
C PHE A 194 0.21 -8.95 3.72
N ILE A 195 0.20 -8.92 2.39
CA ILE A 195 0.53 -10.06 1.54
C ILE A 195 1.86 -9.77 0.87
N SER A 196 2.88 -10.58 1.18
CA SER A 196 4.22 -10.47 0.59
C SER A 196 4.68 -11.81 0.04
N GLN A 197 5.19 -11.80 -1.19
CA GLN A 197 5.75 -12.99 -1.82
C GLN A 197 7.24 -13.07 -1.53
N ASP A 198 7.66 -14.09 -0.79
CA ASP A 198 9.05 -14.46 -0.60
C ASP A 198 9.47 -15.41 -1.72
N ASN A 199 10.05 -14.84 -2.76
CA ASN A 199 10.52 -15.60 -3.93
C ASN A 199 11.75 -16.47 -3.65
N LYS A 200 12.55 -16.13 -2.63
CA LYS A 200 13.73 -16.92 -2.26
C LYS A 200 13.31 -18.22 -1.59
N ASN A 201 12.39 -18.14 -0.63
CA ASN A 201 11.88 -19.32 0.08
C ASN A 201 10.69 -19.98 -0.62
N GLN A 202 10.19 -19.39 -1.72
CA GLN A 202 9.02 -19.83 -2.47
C GLN A 202 7.79 -19.96 -1.57
N VAL A 203 7.52 -18.90 -0.81
CA VAL A 203 6.40 -18.83 0.13
C VAL A 203 5.69 -17.48 -0.01
N LEU A 204 4.37 -17.52 -0.12
CA LEU A 204 3.51 -16.37 0.06
C LEU A 204 3.22 -16.20 1.55
N ASN A 205 3.69 -15.11 2.13
CA ASN A 205 3.44 -14.75 3.53
C ASN A 205 2.29 -13.76 3.61
N VAL A 206 1.40 -13.98 4.58
CA VAL A 206 0.23 -13.15 4.79
C VAL A 206 0.09 -12.86 6.27
N ALA A 207 0.21 -11.59 6.67
CA ALA A 207 -0.09 -11.16 8.02
C ALA A 207 -1.54 -10.66 8.11
N ASN A 208 -2.24 -11.15 9.13
CA ASN A 208 -3.63 -10.86 9.48
C ASN A 208 -3.66 -10.18 10.87
N PRO A 209 -3.25 -8.91 10.96
CA PRO A 209 -3.04 -8.22 12.25
C PRO A 209 -4.33 -8.02 13.05
N ASN A 210 -5.49 -8.11 12.41
CA ASN A 210 -6.80 -7.92 13.05
C ASN A 210 -7.44 -9.25 13.48
N ASN A 211 -6.75 -10.39 13.32
CA ASN A 211 -7.28 -11.73 13.59
C ASN A 211 -8.62 -11.99 12.86
N GLU A 212 -8.76 -11.47 11.63
CA GLU A 212 -9.97 -11.64 10.82
C GLU A 212 -10.21 -13.12 10.53
N ILE A 213 -11.48 -13.55 10.56
CA ILE A 213 -11.84 -14.94 10.29
C ILE A 213 -11.83 -15.15 8.77
N MET A 214 -10.85 -15.89 8.27
CA MET A 214 -10.72 -16.27 6.86
C MET A 214 -11.45 -17.56 6.55
N LYS A 215 -12.40 -17.51 5.62
CA LYS A 215 -13.08 -18.68 5.03
C LYS A 215 -12.15 -19.42 4.09
N SER A 216 -11.55 -18.72 3.13
CA SER A 216 -10.74 -19.36 2.08
C SER A 216 -9.69 -18.45 1.47
N PHE A 217 -8.71 -19.09 0.85
CA PHE A 217 -7.65 -18.48 0.06
C PHE A 217 -7.56 -19.22 -1.28
N TRP A 218 -7.48 -18.45 -2.36
CA TRP A 218 -7.20 -18.93 -3.69
C TRP A 218 -6.08 -18.14 -4.32
N LEU A 219 -5.22 -18.84 -5.06
CA LEU A 219 -4.22 -18.21 -5.92
C LEU A 219 -4.52 -18.59 -7.36
N TYR A 220 -4.66 -17.59 -8.22
CA TYR A 220 -4.92 -17.77 -9.65
C TYR A 220 -3.73 -17.34 -10.49
N ASP A 221 -3.45 -18.08 -11.56
CA ASP A 221 -2.57 -17.60 -12.61
C ASP A 221 -3.25 -16.53 -13.50
N ILE A 222 -2.50 -15.89 -14.40
CA ILE A 222 -3.03 -14.86 -15.32
C ILE A 222 -4.15 -15.35 -16.25
N LEU A 223 -4.27 -16.67 -16.44
CA LEU A 223 -5.31 -17.28 -17.26
C LEU A 223 -6.58 -17.59 -16.44
N GLY A 224 -6.57 -17.26 -15.14
CA GLY A 224 -7.69 -17.49 -14.23
C GLY A 224 -7.78 -18.93 -13.72
N ARG A 225 -6.72 -19.75 -13.87
CA ARG A 225 -6.71 -21.11 -13.30
C ARG A 225 -6.27 -21.04 -11.85
N SER A 226 -7.03 -21.68 -10.96
CA SER A 226 -6.66 -21.82 -9.56
C SER A 226 -5.46 -22.77 -9.44
N VAL A 227 -4.34 -22.26 -8.92
CA VAL A 227 -3.11 -23.03 -8.70
C VAL A 227 -2.90 -23.40 -7.23
N ILE A 228 -3.47 -22.63 -6.30
CA ILE A 228 -3.53 -22.97 -4.87
C ILE A 228 -4.95 -22.71 -4.37
N SER A 229 -5.47 -23.60 -3.54
CA SER A 229 -6.73 -23.41 -2.82
C SER A 229 -6.62 -23.93 -1.39
N LYS A 230 -7.13 -23.16 -0.44
CA LYS A 230 -7.27 -23.53 0.97
C LYS A 230 -8.59 -23.01 1.51
N ASP A 231 -9.31 -23.89 2.17
CA ASP A 231 -10.55 -23.56 2.88
C ASP A 231 -10.34 -23.69 4.39
N ASN A 232 -11.24 -23.09 5.16
CA ASN A 232 -11.27 -23.10 6.63
C ASN A 232 -9.96 -22.59 7.27
N LEU A 233 -9.48 -21.43 6.82
CA LEU A 233 -8.23 -20.82 7.30
C LEU A 233 -8.31 -20.35 8.76
N GLY A 234 -9.49 -19.94 9.23
CA GLY A 234 -9.67 -19.50 10.62
C GLY A 234 -9.10 -18.10 10.88
N THR A 235 -8.57 -17.87 12.08
CA THR A 235 -8.17 -16.54 12.59
C THR A 235 -6.68 -16.42 12.88
N GLU A 236 -5.85 -17.19 12.18
CA GLU A 236 -4.40 -17.13 12.40
C GLU A 236 -3.88 -15.72 12.09
N GLN A 237 -2.93 -15.27 12.92
CA GLN A 237 -2.27 -13.98 12.71
C GLN A 237 -1.35 -13.99 11.49
N ASN A 238 -0.85 -15.16 11.10
CA ASN A 238 0.02 -15.33 9.96
C ASN A 238 -0.38 -16.58 9.18
N PHE A 239 -0.46 -16.46 7.86
CA PHE A 239 -0.60 -17.57 6.94
C PHE A 239 0.64 -17.65 6.05
N SER A 240 1.04 -18.87 5.72
CA SER A 240 2.12 -19.12 4.76
C SER A 240 1.66 -20.18 3.76
N PHE A 241 1.79 -19.87 2.48
CA PHE A 241 1.43 -20.79 1.39
C PHE A 241 2.65 -21.03 0.52
N SER A 242 3.03 -22.30 0.34
CA SER A 242 4.12 -22.63 -0.56
C SER A 242 3.73 -22.28 -1.99
N THR A 243 4.58 -21.50 -2.65
CA THR A 243 4.53 -21.23 -4.09
C THR A 243 5.57 -22.06 -4.85
N SER A 244 6.13 -23.09 -4.20
CA SER A 244 7.08 -23.98 -4.84
C SER A 244 6.41 -24.75 -5.97
N GLY A 245 7.11 -24.86 -7.11
CA GLY A 245 6.60 -25.49 -8.32
C GLY A 245 5.65 -24.62 -9.16
N LEU A 246 5.34 -23.40 -8.72
CA LEU A 246 4.68 -22.42 -9.58
C LEU A 246 5.65 -21.88 -10.63
N THR A 247 5.14 -21.56 -11.81
CA THR A 247 5.92 -20.88 -12.85
C THR A 247 6.16 -19.43 -12.48
N ALA A 248 7.28 -18.85 -12.91
CA ALA A 248 7.47 -17.42 -12.75
C ALA A 248 6.38 -16.65 -13.52
N GLY A 249 5.79 -15.64 -12.88
CA GLY A 249 4.70 -14.87 -13.47
C GLY A 249 3.89 -14.09 -12.45
N VAL A 250 2.86 -13.42 -12.96
CA VAL A 250 1.88 -12.69 -12.16
C VAL A 250 0.79 -13.64 -11.70
N TYR A 251 0.41 -13.53 -10.44
CA TYR A 251 -0.69 -14.28 -9.83
C TYR A 251 -1.63 -13.34 -9.10
N ILE A 252 -2.87 -13.77 -8.92
CA ILE A 252 -3.91 -13.06 -8.18
C ILE A 252 -4.27 -13.88 -6.95
N ALA A 253 -3.90 -13.38 -5.78
CA ALA A 253 -4.29 -13.90 -4.48
C ALA A 253 -5.68 -13.35 -4.12
N ILE A 254 -6.60 -14.23 -3.73
CA ILE A 254 -7.94 -13.88 -3.28
C ILE A 254 -8.19 -14.52 -1.93
N PHE A 255 -8.49 -13.72 -0.92
CA PHE A 255 -8.97 -14.15 0.38
C PHE A 255 -10.45 -13.83 0.53
N ILE A 256 -11.19 -14.75 1.14
CA ILE A 256 -12.61 -14.60 1.48
C ILE A 256 -12.74 -14.63 2.99
N THR A 257 -13.34 -13.59 3.57
CA THR A 257 -13.61 -13.46 5.00
C THR A 257 -14.92 -14.15 5.39
N ALA A 258 -15.19 -14.30 6.68
CA ALA A 258 -16.42 -14.92 7.20
C ALA A 258 -17.71 -14.26 6.72
N ASP A 259 -17.69 -12.97 6.42
CA ASP A 259 -18.81 -12.19 5.87
C ASP A 259 -18.84 -12.14 4.32
N ASP A 260 -18.06 -13.01 3.66
CA ASP A 260 -17.95 -13.12 2.20
C ASP A 260 -17.33 -11.89 1.51
N ALA A 261 -16.65 -11.01 2.26
CA ALA A 261 -15.83 -9.95 1.66
C ALA A 261 -14.61 -10.55 0.95
N LYS A 262 -14.24 -9.94 -0.18
CA LYS A 262 -13.10 -10.36 -0.99
C LYS A 262 -11.94 -9.39 -0.84
N ILE A 263 -10.78 -9.91 -0.48
CA ILE A 263 -9.51 -9.20 -0.49
C ILE A 263 -8.70 -9.76 -1.67
N THR A 264 -8.24 -8.90 -2.56
CA THR A 264 -7.55 -9.30 -3.80
C THR A 264 -6.20 -8.63 -3.90
N GLN A 265 -5.15 -9.40 -4.11
CA GLN A 265 -3.79 -8.90 -4.25
C GLN A 265 -3.10 -9.49 -5.46
N LYS A 266 -2.47 -8.64 -6.27
CA LYS A 266 -1.54 -9.09 -7.31
C LYS A 266 -0.19 -9.41 -6.67
N ILE A 267 0.34 -10.59 -6.96
CA ILE A 267 1.68 -11.01 -6.52
C ILE A 267 2.53 -11.41 -7.74
N ILE A 268 3.85 -11.34 -7.58
CA ILE A 268 4.80 -11.76 -8.62
C ILE A 268 5.61 -12.91 -8.04
N VAL A 269 5.39 -14.11 -8.57
CA VAL A 269 6.22 -15.27 -8.28
C VAL A 269 7.38 -15.26 -9.25
N SER A 270 8.61 -15.36 -8.73
CA SER A 270 9.81 -15.56 -9.54
C SER A 270 10.55 -16.79 -9.05
N ASN A 271 10.97 -17.63 -9.98
CA ASN A 271 11.81 -18.78 -9.67
C ASN A 271 13.25 -18.30 -9.55
N SER A 272 13.60 -17.79 -8.37
CA SER A 272 14.99 -17.56 -7.98
C SER A 272 15.52 -18.87 -7.39
N GLY A 273 15.84 -19.84 -8.25
CA GLY A 273 16.48 -21.09 -7.81
C GLY A 273 17.99 -20.90 -7.67
N ASN A 274 18.51 -21.27 -6.49
CA ASN A 274 19.92 -21.47 -6.09
C ASN A 274 21.02 -20.77 -6.89
#